data_AF-A0A6A7AZ54-F1
#
_entry.id   AF-A0A6A7AZ54-F1
#
_cell.length_a   1.000
_cell.length_b   1.000
_cell.length_c   1.000
_cell.angle_alpha   90.00
_cell.angle_beta   90.00
_cell.angle_gamma   90.00
#
_symmetry.space_group_name_H-M   'P 1'
#
loop_
_entity.id
_entity.type
_entity.pdbx_description
1 polymer ?
#
loop_
_entity_poly.entity_id
_entity_poly.type
_entity_poly.pdbx_seq_one_letter_code
_entity_poly.pdbx_strand_id
1 'polypeptide(L)'
;MVMLLLKISIFIDWIHVFVPPQVVRGGFYYACVGNMVMNIIFYVACLFVEIFACTPREKIWNFFVRGTCVNVYLINVASSVFNFVLDVVMLGMPQYKIWRLQLSKKRKVAISLLFKEEVAFVED
;
A
#
# COMPACT_ATOMS: atom_id res chain seq x y z
N MET A 1 9.94 -6.78 5.85
CA MET A 1 8.75 -7.67 5.98
C MET A 1 7.63 -7.02 6.79
N VAL A 2 7.88 -6.44 7.97
CA VAL A 2 6.83 -5.77 8.77
C VAL A 2 6.16 -4.61 8.01
N MET A 3 6.95 -3.76 7.33
CA MET A 3 6.43 -2.63 6.55
C MET A 3 5.46 -3.04 5.42
N LEU A 4 5.68 -4.21 4.82
CA LEU A 4 4.78 -4.76 3.80
C LEU A 4 3.39 -5.03 4.36
N LEU A 5 3.33 -5.67 5.53
CA LEU A 5 2.08 -6.04 6.18
C LEU A 5 1.27 -4.80 6.53
N LEU A 6 1.93 -3.75 7.06
CA LEU A 6 1.27 -2.48 7.38
C LEU A 6 0.68 -1.81 6.13
N LYS A 7 1.46 -1.75 5.03
CA LYS A 7 0.99 -1.17 3.77
C LYS A 7 -0.21 -1.93 3.21
N ILE A 8 -0.17 -3.27 3.26
CA ILE A 8 -1.26 -4.13 2.82
C ILE A 8 -2.53 -3.88 3.63
N SER A 9 -2.44 -3.82 4.97
CA SER A 9 -3.58 -3.52 5.84
C SER A 9 -4.21 -2.17 5.52
N ILE A 10 -3.39 -1.12 5.34
CA ILE A 10 -3.89 0.22 4.99
C ILE A 10 -4.62 0.21 3.65
N PHE A 11 -4.08 -0.47 2.63
CA PHE A 11 -4.74 -0.57 1.33
C PHE A 11 -6.06 -1.35 1.41
N ILE A 12 -6.12 -2.41 2.21
CA ILE A 12 -7.35 -3.16 2.45
C ILE A 12 -8.39 -2.26 3.10
N ASP A 13 -8.03 -1.52 4.15
CA ASP A 13 -8.93 -0.58 4.83
C ASP A 13 -9.44 0.50 3.87
N TRP A 14 -8.60 1.03 2.99
CA TRP A 14 -9.03 1.97 1.96
C TRP A 14 -9.98 1.37 0.95
N ILE A 15 -9.76 0.13 0.51
CA ILE A 15 -10.69 -0.55 -0.39
C ILE A 15 -12.04 -0.69 0.33
N HIS A 16 -12.07 -1.12 1.59
CA HIS A 16 -13.31 -1.24 2.36
C HIS A 16 -14.04 0.09 2.56
N VAL A 17 -13.32 1.18 2.86
CA VAL A 17 -13.91 2.51 3.11
C VAL A 17 -14.41 3.18 1.82
N PHE A 18 -13.60 3.14 0.75
CA PHE A 18 -13.85 3.91 -0.47
C PHE A 18 -14.56 3.11 -1.58
N VAL A 19 -14.62 1.77 -1.49
CA VAL A 19 -15.29 0.91 -2.47
C VAL A 19 -16.43 0.13 -1.79
N PRO A 20 -17.65 0.68 -1.72
CA PRO A 20 -18.79 -0.07 -1.21
C PRO A 20 -19.12 -1.24 -2.17
N PRO A 21 -19.62 -2.38 -1.65
CA PRO A 21 -19.82 -3.61 -2.42
C PRO A 21 -20.73 -3.48 -3.66
N GLN A 22 -21.55 -2.43 -3.73
CA GLN A 22 -22.42 -2.13 -4.88
C GLN A 22 -21.77 -1.29 -6.01
N VAL A 23 -20.53 -0.81 -5.88
CA VAL A 23 -19.89 0.05 -6.90
C VAL A 23 -18.99 -0.77 -7.82
N VAL A 24 -19.23 -0.67 -9.14
CA VAL A 24 -18.38 -1.26 -10.20
C VAL A 24 -16.90 -0.90 -9.98
N ARG A 25 -16.02 -1.91 -10.08
CA ARG A 25 -14.56 -1.78 -9.84
C ARG A 25 -13.97 -0.60 -10.63
N GLY A 26 -13.80 0.54 -9.95
CA GLY A 26 -13.26 1.76 -10.55
C GLY A 26 -11.74 1.82 -10.51
N GLY A 27 -11.17 2.85 -11.15
CA GLY A 27 -9.70 3.03 -11.24
C GLY A 27 -8.96 3.06 -9.89
N PHE A 28 -9.63 3.47 -8.81
CA PHE A 28 -9.04 3.46 -7.46
C PHE A 28 -8.77 2.04 -6.93
N TYR A 29 -9.66 1.09 -7.21
CA TYR A 29 -9.46 -0.31 -6.85
C TYR A 29 -8.23 -0.88 -7.56
N TYR A 30 -8.13 -0.66 -8.87
CA TYR A 30 -6.97 -1.09 -9.66
C TYR A 30 -5.67 -0.40 -9.22
N ALA A 31 -5.71 0.87 -8.82
CA ALA A 31 -4.55 1.57 -8.28
C ALA A 31 -4.07 0.97 -6.94
N CYS A 32 -4.98 0.67 -6.01
CA CYS A 32 -4.65 0.04 -4.72
C CYS A 32 -4.08 -1.38 -4.92
N VAL A 33 -4.76 -2.21 -5.73
CA VAL A 33 -4.31 -3.57 -6.04
C VAL A 33 -2.97 -3.54 -6.79
N GLY A 34 -2.79 -2.62 -7.74
CA GLY A 34 -1.54 -2.45 -8.47
C GLY A 34 -0.36 -2.10 -7.55
N ASN A 35 -0.56 -1.16 -6.61
CA ASN A 35 0.47 -0.81 -5.63
C ASN A 35 0.80 -1.98 -4.70
N MET A 36 -0.21 -2.77 -4.30
CA MET A 36 -0.02 -3.96 -3.48
C MET A 36 0.82 -5.02 -4.21
N VAL A 37 0.45 -5.36 -5.45
CA VAL A 37 1.20 -6.33 -6.26
C VAL A 37 2.62 -5.86 -6.53
N MET A 38 2.80 -4.58 -6.88
CA MET A 38 4.13 -4.00 -7.12
C MET A 38 5.02 -4.09 -5.87
N ASN A 39 4.48 -3.82 -4.68
CA ASN A 39 5.20 -3.98 -3.42
C ASN A 39 5.66 -5.43 -3.21
N ILE A 40 4.76 -6.40 -3.43
CA ILE A 40 5.09 -7.82 -3.27
C ILE A 40 6.23 -8.22 -4.22
N ILE A 41 6.13 -7.84 -5.50
CA ILE A 41 7.16 -8.15 -6.50
C ILE A 41 8.51 -7.54 -6.09
N PHE A 42 8.53 -6.28 -5.68
CA PHE A 42 9.76 -5.59 -5.27
C PHE A 42 10.46 -6.32 -4.11
N TYR A 43 9.72 -6.68 -3.06
CA TYR A 43 10.31 -7.37 -1.91
C TYR A 43 10.74 -8.81 -2.22
N VAL A 44 10.03 -9.51 -3.09
CA VAL A 44 10.45 -10.83 -3.58
C VAL A 44 11.76 -10.70 -4.36
N ALA A 45 11.90 -9.70 -5.22
CA ALA A 45 13.14 -9.44 -5.95
C ALA A 45 14.30 -9.12 -5.00
N CYS A 46 14.09 -8.26 -4.00
CA CYS A 46 15.09 -7.97 -2.96
C CYS A 46 15.53 -9.23 -2.22
N LEU A 47 14.59 -10.11 -1.87
CA LEU A 47 14.89 -11.38 -1.20
C LEU A 47 15.79 -12.27 -2.08
N PHE A 48 15.53 -12.37 -3.38
CA PHE A 48 16.42 -13.09 -4.28
C PHE A 48 17.81 -12.44 -4.38
N VAL A 49 17.89 -11.12 -4.49
CA VAL A 49 19.17 -10.40 -4.53
C VAL A 49 19.97 -10.63 -3.25
N GLU A 50 19.33 -10.65 -2.09
CA GLU A 50 20.00 -10.95 -0.81
C GLU A 50 20.49 -12.40 -0.74
N ILE A 51 19.67 -13.36 -1.20
CA ILE A 51 20.08 -14.78 -1.26
C ILE A 51 21.30 -14.97 -2.17
N PHE A 52 21.35 -14.26 -3.30
CA PHE A 52 22.41 -14.31 -4.29
C PHE A 52 23.38 -13.12 -4.21
N ALA A 53 23.49 -12.49 -3.03
CA ALA A 53 24.23 -11.23 -2.89
C ALA A 53 25.74 -11.36 -3.18
N CYS A 54 26.32 -12.56 -3.08
CA CYS A 54 27.73 -12.79 -3.37
C CYS A 54 27.91 -13.99 -4.31
N THR A 55 28.88 -13.87 -5.22
CA THR A 55 29.35 -14.97 -6.07
C THR A 55 30.86 -15.14 -5.90
N PRO A 56 31.35 -16.26 -5.35
CA PRO A 56 30.60 -17.38 -4.76
C PRO A 56 29.95 -17.02 -3.42
N ARG A 57 28.85 -17.71 -3.06
CA ARG A 57 28.11 -17.50 -1.80
C ARG A 57 29.00 -17.66 -0.57
N GLU A 58 30.02 -18.52 -0.66
CA GLU A 58 30.99 -18.78 0.39
C GLU A 58 31.74 -17.52 0.85
N LYS A 59 31.81 -16.50 0.00
CA LYS A 59 32.44 -15.22 0.35
C LYS A 59 31.70 -14.48 1.48
N ILE A 60 30.43 -14.79 1.72
CA ILE A 60 29.64 -14.20 2.82
C ILE A 60 30.26 -14.55 4.19
N TRP A 61 30.75 -15.78 4.36
CA TRP A 61 31.34 -16.24 5.63
C TRP A 61 32.87 -16.41 5.56
N ASN A 62 33.46 -16.54 4.37
CA ASN A 62 34.89 -16.68 4.18
C ASN A 62 35.45 -15.54 3.33
N PHE A 63 35.93 -14.50 4.01
CA PHE A 63 36.47 -13.29 3.39
C PHE A 63 37.73 -13.54 2.54
N PHE A 64 38.42 -14.68 2.71
CA PHE A 64 39.61 -15.04 1.93
C PHE A 64 39.28 -15.58 0.53
N VAL A 65 38.01 -15.91 0.24
CA VAL A 65 37.58 -16.39 -1.07
C VAL A 65 37.47 -15.22 -2.05
N ARG A 66 38.17 -15.33 -3.19
CA ARG A 66 38.05 -14.36 -4.29
C ARG A 66 36.64 -14.44 -4.90
N GLY A 67 36.01 -13.29 -5.04
CA GLY A 67 34.66 -13.16 -5.58
C GLY A 67 34.18 -11.72 -5.57
N THR A 68 32.95 -11.50 -6.01
CA THR A 68 32.30 -10.19 -5.98
C THR A 68 30.99 -10.28 -5.20
N CYS A 69 30.64 -9.21 -4.49
CA CYS A 69 29.38 -9.09 -3.75
C CYS A 69 28.67 -7.83 -4.21
N VAL A 70 27.34 -7.89 -4.22
CA VAL A 70 26.49 -6.74 -4.50
C VAL A 70 26.62 -5.72 -3.38
N ASN A 71 26.60 -4.45 -3.75
CA ASN A 71 26.71 -3.36 -2.80
C ASN A 71 25.39 -3.21 -2.01
N VAL A 72 25.41 -3.65 -0.76
CA VAL A 72 24.27 -3.57 0.16
C VAL A 72 23.80 -2.13 0.37
N TYR A 73 24.71 -1.16 0.36
CA TYR A 73 24.35 0.26 0.50
C TYR A 73 23.46 0.73 -0.65
N LEU A 74 23.79 0.36 -1.90
CA LEU A 74 22.98 0.70 -3.07
C LEU A 74 21.58 0.07 -3.01
N ILE A 75 21.49 -1.19 -2.61
CA ILE A 75 20.19 -1.89 -2.43
C ILE A 75 19.36 -1.20 -1.35
N ASN A 76 19.98 -0.85 -0.21
CA ASN A 76 19.29 -0.19 0.89
C ASN A 76 18.77 1.19 0.48
N VAL A 77 19.59 2.01 -0.17
CA VAL A 77 19.17 3.33 -0.66
C VAL A 77 18.02 3.21 -1.66
N ALA A 78 18.11 2.29 -2.63
CA ALA A 78 17.04 2.05 -3.59
C ALA A 78 15.72 1.63 -2.89
N SER A 79 15.83 0.74 -1.90
CA SER A 79 14.69 0.26 -1.12
C SER A 79 14.06 1.35 -0.27
N SER A 80 14.87 2.22 0.35
CA SER A 80 14.40 3.38 1.10
C SER A 80 13.66 4.36 0.22
N VAL A 81 14.22 4.71 -0.94
CA VAL A 81 13.57 5.62 -1.90
C VAL A 81 12.25 5.04 -2.39
N PHE A 82 12.24 3.77 -2.79
CA PHE A 82 11.02 3.09 -3.24
C PHE A 82 9.93 3.09 -2.17
N ASN A 83 10.29 2.78 -0.92
CA ASN A 83 9.34 2.79 0.19
C ASN A 83 8.79 4.20 0.47
N PHE A 84 9.65 5.22 0.44
CA PHE A 84 9.23 6.61 0.64
C PHE A 84 8.26 7.08 -0.44
N VAL A 85 8.54 6.77 -1.71
CA VAL A 85 7.65 7.09 -2.83
C VAL A 85 6.28 6.45 -2.64
N LEU A 86 6.24 5.18 -2.24
CA LEU A 86 5.00 4.48 -1.95
C LEU A 86 4.23 5.11 -0.79
N ASP A 87 4.90 5.58 0.25
CA ASP A 87 4.27 6.24 1.39
C ASP A 87 3.62 7.57 0.97
N VAL A 88 4.29 8.34 0.10
CA VAL A 88 3.74 9.58 -0.48
C VAL A 88 2.53 9.28 -1.38
N VAL A 89 2.65 8.26 -2.24
CA VAL A 89 1.55 7.83 -3.13
C VAL A 89 0.36 7.35 -2.31
N MET A 90 0.62 6.60 -1.26
CA MET A 90 -0.36 6.22 -0.26
C MET A 90 -1.04 7.46 0.29
N LEU A 91 -0.33 8.38 0.94
CA LEU A 91 -0.95 9.57 1.55
C LEU A 91 -1.74 10.42 0.54
N GLY A 92 -1.27 10.51 -0.71
CA GLY A 92 -1.94 11.27 -1.78
C GLY A 92 -3.21 10.61 -2.33
N MET A 93 -3.27 9.27 -2.41
CA MET A 93 -4.40 8.53 -2.99
C MET A 93 -5.76 8.82 -2.33
N PRO A 94 -5.92 8.71 -0.99
CA PRO A 94 -7.19 8.99 -0.33
C PRO A 94 -7.50 10.48 -0.37
N GLN A 95 -6.50 11.37 -0.32
CA GLN A 95 -6.72 12.81 -0.41
C GLN A 95 -7.30 13.20 -1.77
N TYR A 96 -6.68 12.73 -2.86
CA TYR A 96 -7.20 12.95 -4.21
C TYR A 96 -8.62 12.37 -4.35
N LYS A 97 -8.85 11.16 -3.81
CA LYS A 97 -10.20 10.58 -3.80
C LYS A 97 -11.16 11.44 -3.00
N ILE A 98 -10.87 11.85 -1.78
CA ILE A 98 -11.73 12.66 -0.90
C ILE A 98 -12.06 14.00 -1.57
N TRP A 99 -11.09 14.64 -2.21
CA TRP A 99 -11.29 15.93 -2.88
C TRP A 99 -12.19 15.78 -4.11
N ARG A 100 -12.05 14.68 -4.85
CA ARG A 100 -12.91 14.35 -5.99
C ARG A 100 -14.25 13.72 -5.58
N LEU A 101 -14.33 13.18 -4.38
CA LEU A 101 -15.44 12.45 -3.77
C LEU A 101 -16.04 13.25 -2.62
N GLN A 102 -15.93 14.60 -2.64
CA GLN A 102 -16.80 15.46 -1.82
C GLN A 102 -18.22 14.93 -2.01
N LEU A 103 -18.70 14.27 -0.95
CA LEU A 103 -19.80 13.30 -0.95
C LEU A 103 -20.78 13.57 -2.09
N SER A 104 -20.88 12.64 -3.06
CA SER A 104 -22.03 12.59 -3.97
C SER A 104 -23.25 12.90 -3.12
N LYS A 105 -23.94 14.01 -3.40
CA LYS A 105 -24.96 14.61 -2.51
C LYS A 105 -25.94 13.57 -1.94
N LYS A 106 -26.15 12.48 -2.67
CA LYS A 106 -26.87 11.25 -2.28
C LYS A 106 -26.43 10.62 -0.95
N ARG A 107 -25.13 10.48 -0.65
CA ARG A 107 -24.68 9.85 0.62
C ARG A 107 -24.76 10.82 1.79
N LYS A 108 -24.56 12.12 1.54
CA LYS A 108 -24.81 13.18 2.53
C LYS A 108 -26.30 13.24 2.90
N VAL A 109 -27.18 13.08 1.92
CA VAL A 109 -28.63 12.94 2.10
C VAL A 109 -28.99 11.66 2.86
N ALA A 110 -28.40 10.51 2.52
CA ALA A 110 -28.67 9.25 3.22
C ALA A 110 -28.24 9.28 4.70
N ILE A 111 -27.08 9.86 5.02
CA ILE A 111 -26.62 10.01 6.41
C ILE A 111 -27.49 11.04 7.15
N SER A 112 -27.88 12.14 6.50
CA SER A 112 -28.80 13.10 7.12
C SER A 112 -30.21 12.54 7.32
N LEU A 113 -30.65 11.61 6.47
CA LEU A 113 -31.93 10.91 6.64
C LEU A 113 -31.87 9.91 7.79
N LEU A 114 -30.83 9.08 7.85
CA LEU A 114 -30.62 8.15 8.98
C LEU A 114 -30.58 8.89 10.33
N PHE A 115 -29.84 10.00 10.40
CA PHE A 115 -29.76 10.80 11.63
C PHE A 115 -31.10 11.48 11.98
N LYS A 116 -31.89 11.84 10.97
CA LYS A 116 -33.23 12.41 11.17
C LYS A 116 -34.24 11.36 11.64
N GLU A 117 -34.10 10.13 11.15
CA GLU A 117 -34.97 9.00 11.48
C GLU A 117 -34.71 8.48 12.90
N GLU A 118 -33.45 8.44 13.35
CA GLU A 118 -33.11 8.13 14.74
C GLU A 118 -33.65 9.17 15.74
N VAL A 119 -33.61 10.47 15.42
CA VAL A 119 -34.15 11.52 16.29
C VAL A 119 -35.68 11.43 16.38
N ALA A 120 -36.36 11.10 15.28
CA ALA A 120 -37.81 10.94 15.28
C ALA A 120 -38.28 9.76 16.17
N PHE A 121 -37.50 8.68 16.29
CA PHE A 121 -37.82 7.54 17.16
C PHE A 121 -37.60 7.82 18.66
N VAL A 122 -36.87 8.89 19.02
CA VAL A 122 -36.65 9.30 20.41
C VAL A 122 -37.77 10.20 20.95
N GLU A 123 -38.59 10.78 20.07
CA GLU A 123 -39.68 11.71 20.44
C GLU A 123 -41.08 11.07 20.55
N ASP A 124 -41.24 9.76 20.27
CA ASP A 124 -42.47 8.95 20.46
C ASP A 124 -42.38 8.07 21.72
#